data_AF-A0A6L6FE67-F1
#
_entry.id   AF-A0A6L6FE67-F1
#
_cell.length_a   1.000
_cell.length_b   1.000
_cell.length_c   1.000
_cell.angle_alpha   90.00
_cell.angle_beta   90.00
_cell.angle_gamma   90.00
#
_symmetry.space_group_name_H-M   'P 1'
#
loop_
_entity.id
_entity.type
_entity.pdbx_description
1 polymer ?
#
loop_
_entity_poly.entity_id
_entity_poly.type
_entity_poly.pdbx_seq_one_letter_code
_entity_poly.pdbx_strand_id
1 'polypeptide(L)'
;MRQKFEVKMIYQTGTITATAGQTKIKGTGTRWKDNLSGISEGCPISYFINNVVYMNTVLSVNSDTEINLTYPVPVAASAAKYQIATFVLDSMSDGVRKMLANQQYIQYFLRNMDTWMTQDGIVEIKTPTGETVRLESIIALKKLIDGKFDKKGGTITGRVDADSVITASQLTARTPENSTVQMNPINSGPRIEHRINGGTWYTHTLPNATGTLMQVGDSGIGLKVSPPLLASVEDFTNAGIGFYLASDSATSGLKPLLATGSFHGSATVTRYNAGNSNCHALLIKNYGSDWLQIVRRGGAGSELESCLVWHSKNTTKDANGNLKAASPIIKVFADHIDLNDESEGVKLEKLGTGRYKLKGTLGMNSDASWGGIHGGLVVPNGINNLPLIWADFDVLPDGDIIIETRYRKHTLHPRLEAQRLMTYPEFLDENNIEREDYDYCDIPNGHWIDVRVNMPSDSIYNQKLAEAERLAKIEAELVAKEEAKRTAEEAEMAEQEAEEHKQDGLGDNCALL
;
A
#
# COMPACT_ATOMS: atom_id res chain seq x y z
N MET A 1 -66.97 28.55 6.62
CA MET A 1 -68.34 28.01 6.83
C MET A 1 -68.99 28.81 7.94
N ARG A 2 -70.11 29.49 7.70
CA ARG A 2 -70.89 30.15 8.76
C ARG A 2 -71.59 29.06 9.58
N GLN A 3 -71.04 28.71 10.73
CA GLN A 3 -71.75 27.93 11.74
C GLN A 3 -72.98 28.76 12.14
N LYS A 4 -74.18 28.30 11.78
CA LYS A 4 -75.41 28.80 12.38
C LYS A 4 -75.33 28.42 13.86
N PHE A 5 -74.99 29.40 14.71
CA PHE A 5 -75.18 29.27 16.15
C PHE A 5 -76.68 29.22 16.39
N GLU A 6 -77.23 28.01 16.49
CA GLU A 6 -78.58 27.82 16.99
C GLU A 6 -78.51 28.02 18.51
N VAL A 7 -78.55 29.29 18.93
CA VAL A 7 -78.67 29.66 20.34
C VAL A 7 -80.02 29.14 20.81
N LYS A 8 -80.02 28.08 21.61
CA LYS A 8 -81.23 27.47 22.14
C LYS A 8 -81.87 28.47 23.11
N MET A 9 -82.96 29.11 22.65
CA MET A 9 -83.62 30.25 23.33
C MET A 9 -84.38 29.91 24.60
N ILE A 10 -84.40 28.62 24.91
CA ILE A 10 -85.27 28.02 25.89
C ILE A 10 -84.47 26.92 26.59
N TYR A 11 -84.34 27.05 27.91
CA TYR A 11 -83.79 25.99 28.75
C TYR A 11 -84.90 25.00 29.11
N GLN A 12 -84.74 23.74 28.71
CA GLN A 12 -85.74 22.66 28.91
C GLN A 12 -85.12 21.37 29.47
N THR A 13 -83.85 21.43 29.90
CA THR A 13 -83.11 20.24 30.34
C THR A 13 -83.59 19.81 31.72
N GLY A 14 -83.98 18.54 31.86
CA GLY A 14 -84.45 17.95 33.11
C GLY A 14 -85.96 18.03 33.31
N THR A 15 -86.43 17.71 34.51
CA THR A 15 -87.85 17.81 34.91
C THR A 15 -87.97 18.53 36.25
N ILE A 16 -89.15 19.08 36.55
CA ILE A 16 -89.42 19.74 37.83
C ILE A 16 -90.39 18.94 38.68
N THR A 17 -90.21 19.05 39.99
CA THR A 17 -91.14 18.59 41.02
C THR A 17 -91.63 19.81 41.77
N ALA A 18 -92.95 19.94 41.91
CA ALA A 18 -93.60 21.05 42.57
C ALA A 18 -94.65 20.54 43.56
N THR A 19 -94.74 21.22 44.70
CA THR A 19 -95.76 20.97 45.71
C THR A 19 -96.82 22.07 45.64
N ALA A 20 -98.10 21.71 45.66
CA ALA A 20 -99.19 22.69 45.61
C ALA A 20 -99.06 23.72 46.74
N GLY A 21 -99.24 25.00 46.43
CA GLY A 21 -99.15 26.12 47.38
C GLY A 21 -97.73 26.56 47.74
N GLN A 22 -96.69 25.96 47.16
CA GLN A 22 -95.29 26.37 47.39
C GLN A 22 -94.74 27.19 46.21
N THR A 23 -93.87 28.16 46.49
CA THR A 23 -93.12 28.92 45.47
C THR A 23 -91.84 28.19 45.05
N LYS A 24 -91.36 27.24 45.84
CA LYS A 24 -90.14 26.48 45.59
C LYS A 24 -90.41 25.30 44.67
N ILE A 25 -89.61 25.16 43.61
CA ILE A 25 -89.61 23.97 42.74
C ILE A 25 -88.23 23.31 42.73
N LYS A 26 -88.22 21.99 42.61
CA LYS A 26 -86.98 21.18 42.57
C LYS A 26 -86.79 20.56 41.19
N GLY A 27 -85.61 20.78 40.61
CA GLY A 27 -85.21 20.19 39.33
C GLY A 27 -84.49 18.85 39.52
N THR A 28 -84.77 17.90 38.63
CA THR A 28 -83.98 16.66 38.48
C THR A 28 -83.29 16.70 37.12
N GLY A 29 -81.96 16.55 37.11
CA GLY A 29 -81.13 16.65 35.90
C GLY A 29 -81.00 18.08 35.35
N THR A 30 -81.22 19.09 36.20
CA THR A 30 -81.14 20.51 35.85
C THR A 30 -79.77 21.10 36.23
N ARG A 31 -79.37 22.20 35.58
CA ARG A 31 -78.17 23.00 35.82
C ARG A 31 -78.50 24.49 35.84
N TRP A 32 -79.44 24.88 36.70
CA TRP A 32 -79.99 26.24 36.70
C TRP A 32 -78.99 27.33 37.10
N LYS A 33 -77.92 27.00 37.85
CA LYS A 33 -76.91 27.96 38.32
C LYS A 33 -75.67 28.01 37.43
N ASP A 34 -75.53 27.10 36.47
CA ASP A 34 -74.49 27.14 35.45
C ASP A 34 -74.59 28.42 34.61
N ASN A 35 -73.51 29.20 34.55
CA ASN A 35 -73.42 30.43 33.78
C ASN A 35 -73.73 30.22 32.29
N LEU A 36 -73.53 29.00 31.76
CA LEU A 36 -73.86 28.65 30.39
C LEU A 36 -75.38 28.46 30.17
N SER A 37 -76.15 28.12 31.20
CA SER A 37 -77.61 27.92 31.12
C SER A 37 -78.39 29.23 30.98
N GLY A 38 -77.79 30.36 31.39
CA GLY A 38 -78.36 31.70 31.15
C GLY A 38 -79.67 31.99 31.88
N ILE A 39 -80.00 31.24 32.93
CA ILE A 39 -81.19 31.47 33.76
C ILE A 39 -80.82 32.48 34.85
N SER A 40 -81.59 33.56 34.94
CA SER A 40 -81.44 34.57 35.98
C SER A 40 -82.77 34.88 36.65
N GLU A 41 -82.71 35.64 37.72
CA GLU A 41 -83.89 36.27 38.32
C GLU A 41 -84.62 37.09 37.25
N GLY A 42 -85.95 36.99 37.23
CA GLY A 42 -86.82 37.62 36.24
C GLY A 42 -87.08 36.80 34.97
N CYS A 43 -86.39 35.68 34.74
CA CYS A 43 -86.69 34.82 33.59
C CYS A 43 -88.11 34.23 33.68
N PRO A 44 -88.92 34.28 32.62
CA PRO A 44 -90.22 33.63 32.61
C PRO A 44 -90.07 32.12 32.45
N ILE A 45 -90.85 31.37 33.22
CA ILE A 45 -90.91 29.91 33.22
C ILE A 45 -92.33 29.44 32.89
N SER A 46 -92.44 28.51 31.94
CA SER A 46 -93.65 27.72 31.72
C SER A 46 -93.45 26.31 32.23
N TYR A 47 -94.48 25.72 32.82
CA TYR A 47 -94.48 24.30 33.16
C TYR A 47 -95.83 23.65 32.84
N PHE A 48 -95.79 22.39 32.43
CA PHE A 48 -96.94 21.66 31.91
C PHE A 48 -97.36 20.57 32.88
N ILE A 49 -98.56 20.71 33.46
CA ILE A 49 -99.13 19.81 34.47
C ILE A 49 -100.59 19.53 34.08
N ASN A 50 -101.00 18.26 34.07
CA ASN A 50 -102.39 17.84 33.79
C ASN A 50 -103.02 18.49 32.55
N ASN A 51 -102.27 18.53 31.45
CA ASN A 51 -102.69 19.10 30.17
C ASN A 51 -102.90 20.64 30.16
N VAL A 52 -102.44 21.35 31.19
CA VAL A 52 -102.49 22.81 31.32
C VAL A 52 -101.08 23.38 31.43
N VAL A 53 -100.80 24.47 30.69
CA VAL A 53 -99.54 25.23 30.80
C VAL A 53 -99.72 26.33 31.83
N TYR A 54 -98.88 26.30 32.86
CA TYR A 54 -98.80 27.36 33.86
C TYR A 54 -97.59 28.23 33.58
N MET A 55 -97.75 29.54 33.75
CA MET A 55 -96.69 30.53 33.57
C MET A 55 -96.35 31.17 34.92
N ASN A 56 -95.07 31.38 35.16
CA ASN A 56 -94.56 32.09 36.32
C ASN A 56 -93.22 32.77 35.95
N THR A 57 -92.58 33.40 36.91
CA THR A 57 -91.25 34.00 36.77
C THR A 57 -90.32 33.45 37.84
N VAL A 58 -89.05 33.29 37.48
CA VAL A 58 -88.00 32.87 38.42
C VAL A 58 -87.68 34.06 39.32
N LEU A 59 -87.96 33.92 40.61
CA LEU A 59 -87.64 34.93 41.61
C LEU A 59 -86.16 34.86 42.01
N SER A 60 -85.68 33.66 42.31
CA SER A 60 -84.27 33.43 42.66
C SER A 60 -83.80 32.05 42.19
N VAL A 61 -82.53 31.96 41.82
CA VAL A 61 -81.86 30.70 41.47
C VAL A 61 -80.96 30.30 42.64
N ASN A 62 -81.39 29.32 43.44
CA ASN A 62 -80.68 28.96 44.67
C ASN A 62 -79.53 27.99 44.37
N SER A 63 -79.76 27.02 43.49
CA SER A 63 -78.78 26.01 43.07
C SER A 63 -79.10 25.49 41.66
N ASP A 64 -78.27 24.57 41.17
CA ASP A 64 -78.53 23.88 39.89
C ASP A 64 -79.87 23.15 39.82
N THR A 65 -80.45 22.83 40.99
CA THR A 65 -81.65 22.01 41.14
C THR A 65 -82.74 22.67 41.98
N GLU A 66 -82.58 23.92 42.38
CA GLU A 66 -83.59 24.63 43.17
C GLU A 66 -83.74 26.08 42.71
N ILE A 67 -84.96 26.45 42.35
CA ILE A 67 -85.36 27.84 42.12
C ILE A 67 -86.62 28.17 42.93
N ASN A 68 -86.74 29.45 43.30
CA ASN A 68 -87.98 30.00 43.82
C ASN A 68 -88.71 30.74 42.71
N LEU A 69 -90.02 30.58 42.65
CA LEU A 69 -90.92 31.27 41.73
C LEU A 69 -91.55 32.49 42.40
N THR A 70 -91.99 33.46 41.59
CA THR A 70 -92.67 34.67 42.08
C THR A 70 -94.03 34.36 42.72
N TYR A 71 -94.78 33.42 42.14
CA TYR A 71 -96.10 33.00 42.66
C TYR A 71 -96.12 31.51 43.07
N PRO A 72 -96.95 31.10 44.05
CA PRO A 72 -97.09 29.70 44.43
C PRO A 72 -97.62 28.83 43.29
N VAL A 73 -97.15 27.58 43.20
CA VAL A 73 -97.63 26.62 42.19
C VAL A 73 -99.03 26.10 42.56
N PRO A 74 -100.02 26.16 41.66
CA PRO A 74 -101.41 25.85 42.01
C PRO A 74 -101.69 24.34 42.16
N VAL A 75 -100.90 23.48 41.52
CA VAL A 75 -101.12 22.01 41.50
C VAL A 75 -99.79 21.29 41.72
N ALA A 76 -99.81 20.22 42.52
CA ALA A 76 -98.62 19.39 42.75
C ALA A 76 -98.29 18.57 41.50
N ALA A 77 -97.00 18.40 41.19
CA ALA A 77 -96.54 17.56 40.11
C ALA A 77 -95.21 16.89 40.45
N SER A 78 -95.06 15.64 40.02
CA SER A 78 -93.78 14.93 40.01
C SER A 78 -93.31 14.80 38.57
N ALA A 79 -92.05 15.16 38.31
CA ALA A 79 -91.42 15.10 36.99
C ALA A 79 -92.15 15.84 35.84
N ALA A 80 -92.67 17.04 36.11
CA ALA A 80 -93.30 17.87 35.08
C ALA A 80 -92.28 18.44 34.08
N LYS A 81 -92.71 18.58 32.82
CA LYS A 81 -91.95 19.28 31.78
C LYS A 81 -92.06 20.78 32.00
N TYR A 82 -90.98 21.49 31.73
CA TYR A 82 -90.91 22.93 31.89
C TYR A 82 -89.97 23.54 30.85
N GLN A 83 -90.05 24.85 30.76
CA GLN A 83 -89.20 25.63 29.90
C GLN A 83 -88.95 27.03 30.51
N ILE A 84 -87.71 27.50 30.47
CA ILE A 84 -87.33 28.84 30.94
C ILE A 84 -86.80 29.62 29.74
N ALA A 85 -87.35 30.81 29.48
CA ALA A 85 -86.82 31.68 28.44
C ALA A 85 -85.61 32.45 28.98
N THR A 86 -84.49 32.40 28.26
CA THR A 86 -83.18 32.85 28.75
C THR A 86 -82.68 34.16 28.11
N PHE A 87 -83.44 34.83 27.22
CA PHE A 87 -82.97 36.07 26.57
C PHE A 87 -84.01 37.06 25.97
N VAL A 88 -83.49 38.26 25.61
CA VAL A 88 -83.97 39.24 24.60
C VAL A 88 -82.82 39.47 23.58
N LEU A 89 -83.08 39.49 22.25
CA LEU A 89 -82.04 39.64 21.20
C LEU A 89 -81.35 41.04 21.19
N ASP A 90 -80.10 41.10 20.70
CA ASP A 90 -79.31 42.32 20.38
C ASP A 90 -79.05 43.31 21.55
N SER A 91 -78.89 42.79 22.76
CA SER A 91 -78.51 43.58 23.95
C SER A 91 -76.99 43.67 24.15
N MET A 92 -76.52 44.73 24.82
CA MET A 92 -75.12 44.88 25.28
C MET A 92 -74.60 43.62 26.01
N SER A 93 -75.49 42.87 26.67
CA SER A 93 -75.16 41.62 27.37
C SER A 93 -74.77 40.46 26.44
N ASP A 94 -75.14 40.46 25.15
CA ASP A 94 -74.67 39.47 24.15
C ASP A 94 -73.26 39.82 23.66
N GLY A 95 -73.01 41.11 23.40
CA GLY A 95 -71.67 41.61 23.06
C GLY A 95 -70.64 41.26 24.12
N VAL A 96 -70.97 41.47 25.41
CA VAL A 96 -70.08 41.14 26.53
C VAL A 96 -69.83 39.62 26.64
N ARG A 97 -70.83 38.77 26.39
CA ARG A 97 -70.65 37.31 26.44
C ARG A 97 -69.77 36.79 25.29
N LYS A 98 -69.93 37.32 24.07
CA LYS A 98 -69.06 36.98 22.94
C LYS A 98 -67.62 37.46 23.15
N MET A 99 -67.44 38.66 23.72
CA MET A 99 -66.12 39.16 24.10
C MET A 99 -65.48 38.31 25.20
N LEU A 100 -66.25 37.86 26.19
CA LEU A 100 -65.76 36.98 27.25
C LEU A 100 -65.34 35.60 26.71
N ALA A 101 -66.11 35.02 25.78
CA ALA A 101 -65.75 33.76 25.14
C ALA A 101 -64.44 33.89 24.34
N ASN A 102 -64.27 34.96 23.55
CA ASN A 102 -63.02 35.23 22.84
C ASN A 102 -61.84 35.43 23.80
N GLN A 103 -62.05 36.15 24.91
CA GLN A 103 -61.03 36.32 25.95
C GLN A 103 -60.64 34.98 26.57
N GLN A 104 -61.60 34.09 26.84
CA GLN A 104 -61.32 32.74 27.34
C GLN A 104 -60.48 31.93 26.34
N TYR A 105 -60.78 31.98 25.04
CA TYR A 105 -59.95 31.30 24.02
C TYR A 105 -58.51 31.82 23.97
N ILE A 106 -58.32 33.14 24.07
CA ILE A 106 -56.98 33.74 24.14
C ILE A 106 -56.25 33.27 25.39
N GLN A 107 -56.92 33.25 26.56
CA GLN A 107 -56.31 32.76 27.81
C GLN A 107 -55.95 31.27 27.73
N TYR A 108 -56.78 30.43 27.08
CA TYR A 108 -56.45 29.03 26.83
C TYR A 108 -55.23 28.88 25.93
N PHE A 109 -55.17 29.63 24.82
CA PHE A 109 -54.01 29.63 23.94
C PHE A 109 -52.73 30.08 24.66
N LEU A 110 -52.77 31.17 25.41
CA LEU A 110 -51.63 31.68 26.17
C LEU A 110 -51.16 30.68 27.22
N ARG A 111 -52.07 30.03 27.95
CA ARG A 111 -51.71 28.99 28.92
C ARG A 111 -51.09 27.77 28.24
N ASN A 112 -51.62 27.36 27.09
CA ASN A 112 -51.05 26.26 26.31
C ASN A 112 -49.63 26.60 25.80
N MET A 113 -49.40 27.84 25.37
CA MET A 113 -48.07 28.32 24.96
C MET A 113 -47.11 28.38 26.15
N ASP A 114 -47.54 28.91 27.28
CA ASP A 114 -46.75 28.91 28.51
C ASP A 114 -46.36 27.48 28.91
N THR A 115 -47.33 26.56 28.90
CA THR A 115 -47.11 25.13 29.14
C THR A 115 -46.07 24.55 28.17
N TRP A 116 -46.21 24.80 26.86
CA TRP A 116 -45.31 24.28 25.84
C TRP A 116 -43.89 24.87 25.89
N MET A 117 -43.75 26.13 26.30
CA MET A 117 -42.45 26.81 26.39
C MET A 117 -41.70 26.54 27.68
N THR A 118 -42.42 26.34 28.80
CA THR A 118 -41.82 26.35 30.15
C THR A 118 -41.77 24.98 30.82
N GLN A 119 -42.64 24.05 30.46
CA GLN A 119 -42.60 22.71 31.03
C GLN A 119 -41.54 21.86 30.35
N ASP A 120 -41.11 20.80 31.02
CA ASP A 120 -40.12 19.83 30.52
C ASP A 120 -40.82 18.50 30.19
N GLY A 121 -40.48 17.92 29.04
CA GLY A 121 -41.05 16.66 28.56
C GLY A 121 -42.24 16.82 27.61
N ILE A 122 -43.14 15.82 27.61
CA ILE A 122 -44.33 15.81 26.77
C ILE A 122 -45.46 16.55 27.47
N VAL A 123 -45.98 17.60 26.83
CA VAL A 123 -47.09 18.43 27.32
C VAL A 123 -48.39 18.11 26.61
N GLU A 124 -49.51 18.20 27.34
CA GLU A 124 -50.85 18.05 26.80
C GLU A 124 -51.49 19.41 26.55
N ILE A 125 -51.78 19.72 25.29
CA ILE A 125 -52.38 20.97 24.86
C ILE A 125 -53.84 20.72 24.48
N LYS A 126 -54.77 21.41 25.13
CA LYS A 126 -56.18 21.40 24.74
C LYS A 126 -56.43 22.47 23.69
N THR A 127 -56.81 22.05 22.49
CA THR A 127 -57.20 22.93 21.39
C THR A 127 -58.51 23.67 21.71
N PRO A 128 -58.77 24.82 21.05
CA PRO A 128 -60.06 25.51 21.14
C PRO A 128 -61.26 24.66 20.72
N THR A 129 -61.04 23.59 19.95
CA THR A 129 -62.06 22.62 19.53
C THR A 129 -62.31 21.51 20.56
N GLY A 130 -61.55 21.48 21.66
CA GLY A 130 -61.70 20.52 22.75
C GLY A 130 -60.84 19.25 22.63
N GLU A 131 -60.07 19.12 21.54
CA GLU A 131 -59.15 17.99 21.33
C GLU A 131 -57.85 18.19 22.12
N THR A 132 -57.31 17.12 22.71
CA THR A 132 -56.01 17.14 23.38
C THR A 132 -54.92 16.67 22.42
N VAL A 133 -53.85 17.45 22.29
CA VAL A 133 -52.66 17.14 21.48
C VAL A 133 -51.45 17.00 22.40
N ARG A 134 -50.64 15.96 22.18
CA ARG A 134 -49.38 15.73 22.92
C ARG A 134 -48.21 16.26 22.10
N LEU A 135 -47.43 17.20 22.66
CA LEU A 135 -46.25 17.77 22.02
C LEU A 135 -45.04 17.64 22.93
N GLU A 136 -43.85 17.48 22.36
CA GLU A 136 -42.60 17.72 23.09
C GLU A 136 -42.46 19.23 23.35
N SER A 137 -42.16 19.60 24.59
CA SER A 137 -41.92 20.99 24.96
C SER A 137 -40.66 21.55 24.30
N ILE A 138 -40.55 22.88 24.23
CA ILE A 138 -39.35 23.53 23.67
C ILE A 138 -38.10 23.14 24.48
N ILE A 139 -38.23 22.96 25.79
CA ILE A 139 -37.12 22.52 26.66
C ILE A 139 -36.71 21.07 26.32
N ALA A 140 -37.68 20.16 26.13
CA ALA A 140 -37.41 18.79 25.74
C ALA A 140 -36.71 18.70 24.38
N LEU A 141 -37.19 19.46 23.39
CA LEU A 141 -36.58 19.55 22.07
C LEU A 141 -35.14 20.08 22.13
N LYS A 142 -34.88 21.11 22.96
CA LYS A 142 -33.53 21.63 23.19
C LYS A 142 -32.61 20.59 23.82
N LYS A 143 -33.08 19.81 24.78
CA LYS A 143 -32.29 18.71 25.38
C LYS A 143 -31.97 17.59 24.39
N LEU A 144 -32.88 17.29 23.46
CA LEU A 144 -32.65 16.28 22.44
C LEU A 144 -31.56 16.66 21.44
N ILE A 145 -31.38 17.95 21.18
CA ILE A 145 -30.32 18.47 20.29
C ILE A 145 -29.04 18.82 21.05
N ASP A 146 -29.11 19.01 22.37
CA ASP A 146 -27.95 19.28 23.22
C ASP A 146 -26.97 18.10 23.17
N GLY A 147 -25.69 18.41 22.95
CA GLY A 147 -24.63 17.41 22.78
C GLY A 147 -24.67 16.58 21.50
N LYS A 148 -25.54 16.88 20.52
CA LYS A 148 -25.48 16.27 19.18
C LYS A 148 -24.30 16.85 18.38
N PHE A 149 -23.73 16.04 17.48
CA PHE A 149 -22.56 16.42 16.69
C PHE A 149 -22.88 17.53 15.66
N ASP A 150 -22.09 18.61 15.65
CA ASP A 150 -22.24 19.74 14.73
C ASP A 150 -21.68 19.39 13.35
N LYS A 151 -22.35 19.84 12.28
CA LYS A 151 -21.89 19.74 10.90
C LYS A 151 -20.62 20.55 10.62
N LYS A 152 -20.32 21.56 11.45
CA LYS A 152 -19.05 22.31 11.40
C LYS A 152 -17.88 21.57 12.05
N GLY A 153 -18.13 20.42 12.67
CA GLY A 153 -17.13 19.59 13.35
C GLY A 153 -17.26 19.64 14.87
N GLY A 154 -16.45 18.83 15.55
CA GLY A 154 -16.45 18.70 17.00
C GLY A 154 -15.66 17.48 17.46
N THR A 155 -15.63 17.25 18.77
CA THR A 155 -14.93 16.10 19.36
C THR A 155 -15.93 15.00 19.72
N ILE A 156 -15.68 13.78 19.23
CA ILE A 156 -16.36 12.57 19.71
C ILE A 156 -15.40 11.86 20.66
N THR A 157 -15.79 11.72 21.93
CA THR A 157 -14.93 11.14 22.99
C THR A 157 -15.06 9.62 23.11
N GLY A 158 -15.93 8.97 22.32
CA GLY A 158 -16.17 7.53 22.32
C GLY A 158 -15.74 6.83 21.03
N ARG A 159 -15.85 5.49 21.03
CA ARG A 159 -15.65 4.67 19.83
C ARG A 159 -16.70 5.03 18.77
N VAL A 160 -16.25 5.16 17.52
CA VAL A 160 -17.11 5.33 16.35
C VAL A 160 -17.07 4.04 15.54
N ASP A 161 -18.20 3.37 15.43
CA ASP A 161 -18.43 2.24 14.54
C ASP A 161 -19.22 2.71 13.32
N ALA A 162 -18.72 2.45 12.11
CA ALA A 162 -19.37 2.78 10.85
C ALA A 162 -19.73 1.48 10.11
N ASP A 163 -21.02 1.26 9.82
CA ASP A 163 -21.50 0.06 9.13
C ASP A 163 -21.12 0.01 7.63
N SER A 164 -20.51 1.07 7.11
CA SER A 164 -20.16 1.21 5.70
C SER A 164 -18.86 2.00 5.55
N VAL A 165 -18.80 2.93 4.59
CA VAL A 165 -17.58 3.65 4.20
C VAL A 165 -17.49 5.02 4.87
N ILE A 166 -16.30 5.37 5.34
CA ILE A 166 -15.92 6.74 5.72
C ILE A 166 -15.23 7.39 4.51
N THR A 167 -15.83 8.44 3.96
CA THR A 167 -15.22 9.25 2.89
C THR A 167 -14.67 10.54 3.49
N ALA A 168 -13.35 10.72 3.43
CA ALA A 168 -12.67 11.92 3.93
C ALA A 168 -11.47 12.26 3.04
N SER A 169 -11.13 13.54 2.95
CA SER A 169 -9.92 13.98 2.25
C SER A 169 -8.65 13.48 2.94
N GLN A 170 -8.70 13.25 4.25
CA GLN A 170 -7.63 12.68 5.05
C GLN A 170 -8.23 12.06 6.32
N LEU A 171 -7.68 10.93 6.78
CA LEU A 171 -8.00 10.35 8.08
C LEU A 171 -6.72 10.30 8.91
N THR A 172 -6.74 10.94 10.08
CA THR A 172 -5.56 11.12 10.93
C THR A 172 -5.83 10.62 12.34
N ALA A 173 -4.98 9.73 12.83
CA ALA A 173 -4.91 9.36 14.24
C ALA A 173 -3.66 9.99 14.87
N ARG A 174 -3.82 10.60 16.04
CA ARG A 174 -2.76 11.33 16.73
C ARG A 174 -2.80 11.01 18.23
N THR A 175 -1.65 10.75 18.82
CA THR A 175 -1.50 10.63 20.28
C THR A 175 -1.31 12.00 20.93
N PRO A 176 -1.53 12.14 22.26
CA PRO A 176 -1.25 13.39 22.97
C PRO A 176 0.18 13.90 22.77
N GLU A 177 1.14 13.01 22.56
CA GLU A 177 2.56 13.30 22.32
C GLU A 177 2.87 13.72 20.87
N ASN A 178 1.86 13.99 20.03
CA ASN A 178 1.99 14.35 18.61
C ASN A 178 2.56 13.26 17.68
N SER A 179 2.66 12.01 18.12
CA SER A 179 2.86 10.89 17.20
C SER A 179 1.61 10.72 16.35
N THR A 180 1.76 10.73 15.02
CA THR A 180 0.64 10.83 14.07
C THR A 180 0.77 9.75 13.01
N VAL A 181 -0.34 9.10 12.66
CA VAL A 181 -0.48 8.27 11.46
C VAL A 181 -1.68 8.76 10.66
N GLN A 182 -1.54 8.87 9.34
CA GLN A 182 -2.63 9.32 8.49
C GLN A 182 -2.70 8.61 7.15
N MET A 183 -3.93 8.38 6.70
CA MET A 183 -4.25 8.00 5.33
C MET A 183 -4.44 9.28 4.54
N ASN A 184 -3.52 9.56 3.60
CA ASN A 184 -3.48 10.83 2.87
C ASN A 184 -3.54 10.57 1.35
N PRO A 185 -4.72 10.64 0.72
CA PRO A 185 -4.84 10.51 -0.73
C PRO A 185 -4.45 11.79 -1.52
N ILE A 186 -4.14 12.91 -0.86
CA ILE A 186 -4.05 14.23 -1.51
C ILE A 186 -2.67 14.44 -2.19
N ASN A 187 -2.62 15.00 -3.39
CA ASN A 187 -1.42 15.48 -4.13
C ASN A 187 -0.45 14.45 -4.74
N SER A 188 -0.49 13.15 -4.40
CA SER A 188 0.43 12.15 -5.00
C SER A 188 -0.14 10.72 -5.06
N GLY A 189 -1.45 10.53 -4.88
CA GLY A 189 -2.09 9.21 -4.80
C GLY A 189 -2.16 8.64 -3.38
N PRO A 190 -2.71 7.41 -3.22
CA PRO A 190 -2.99 6.81 -1.93
C PRO A 190 -1.70 6.39 -1.20
N ARG A 191 -1.53 6.87 0.03
CA ARG A 191 -0.36 6.60 0.87
C ARG A 191 -0.71 6.62 2.35
N ILE A 192 0.16 6.01 3.13
CA ILE A 192 0.15 6.07 4.59
C ILE A 192 1.35 6.92 5.01
N GLU A 193 1.10 7.97 5.77
CA GLU A 193 2.13 8.85 6.30
C GLU A 193 2.16 8.70 7.83
N HIS A 194 3.35 8.74 8.42
CA HIS A 194 3.49 8.77 9.87
C HIS A 194 4.62 9.69 10.31
N ARG A 195 4.54 10.15 11.56
CA ARG A 195 5.63 10.86 12.24
C ARG A 195 5.59 10.55 13.73
N ILE A 196 6.75 10.62 14.37
CA ILE A 196 6.89 10.35 15.79
C ILE A 196 7.16 11.68 16.50
N ASN A 197 6.39 11.94 17.56
CA ASN A 197 6.51 13.10 18.44
C ASN A 197 6.62 14.45 17.70
N GLY A 198 5.86 14.64 16.62
CA GLY A 198 5.87 15.87 15.82
C GLY A 198 7.08 16.07 14.90
N GLY A 199 8.00 15.11 14.81
CA GLY A 199 9.17 15.16 13.93
C GLY A 199 8.84 14.97 12.44
N THR A 200 9.85 14.53 11.68
CA THR A 200 9.79 14.34 10.23
C THR A 200 8.67 13.39 9.79
N TRP A 201 8.05 13.70 8.65
CA TRP A 201 7.09 12.81 8.00
C TRP A 201 7.78 11.70 7.22
N TYR A 202 7.38 10.47 7.51
CA TYR A 202 7.72 9.28 6.75
C TYR A 202 6.53 8.88 5.88
N THR A 203 6.78 8.65 4.59
CA THR A 203 5.74 8.45 3.59
C THR A 203 5.84 7.06 2.96
N HIS A 204 4.74 6.31 2.98
CA HIS A 204 4.63 4.99 2.36
C HIS A 204 3.55 5.01 1.28
N THR A 205 3.96 5.13 0.02
CA THR A 205 3.05 5.09 -1.13
C THR A 205 2.54 3.68 -1.37
N LEU A 206 1.23 3.53 -1.59
CA LEU A 206 0.65 2.23 -1.89
C LEU A 206 0.92 1.83 -3.35
N PRO A 207 1.34 0.58 -3.63
CA PRO A 207 1.52 0.09 -4.99
C PRO A 207 0.22 0.14 -5.80
N ASN A 208 0.33 0.42 -7.10
CA ASN A 208 -0.80 0.30 -8.04
C ASN A 208 -0.99 -1.16 -8.50
N ALA A 209 -1.04 -2.09 -7.55
CA ALA A 209 -1.20 -3.53 -7.77
C ALA A 209 -1.83 -4.20 -6.55
N THR A 210 -2.59 -5.28 -6.75
CA THR A 210 -3.16 -6.09 -5.67
C THR A 210 -2.12 -7.07 -5.12
N GLY A 211 -2.05 -7.23 -3.79
CA GLY A 211 -1.17 -8.21 -3.14
C GLY A 211 -0.71 -7.77 -1.75
N THR A 212 0.28 -8.49 -1.21
CA THR A 212 0.95 -8.10 0.03
C THR A 212 1.84 -6.88 -0.22
N LEU A 213 1.78 -5.89 0.67
CA LEU A 213 2.61 -4.69 0.58
C LEU A 213 4.08 -5.03 0.85
N MET A 214 4.97 -4.60 -0.03
CA MET A 214 6.43 -4.61 0.15
C MET A 214 6.92 -3.16 0.00
N GLN A 215 7.81 -2.71 0.89
CA GLN A 215 8.37 -1.37 0.79
C GLN A 215 9.53 -1.34 -0.21
N VAL A 216 9.69 -0.21 -0.90
CA VAL A 216 10.89 0.04 -1.71
C VAL A 216 12.10 0.02 -0.76
N GLY A 217 13.09 -0.82 -1.05
CA GLY A 217 14.22 -1.06 -0.17
C GLY A 217 14.21 -2.40 0.55
N ASP A 218 13.03 -3.00 0.73
CA ASP A 218 12.95 -4.33 1.33
C ASP A 218 13.75 -5.32 0.48
N SER A 219 14.64 -6.08 1.11
CA SER A 219 15.50 -7.05 0.42
C SER A 219 16.30 -6.47 -0.76
N GLY A 220 16.59 -5.16 -0.75
CA GLY A 220 17.34 -4.47 -1.79
C GLY A 220 16.56 -4.21 -3.09
N ILE A 221 15.24 -4.40 -3.11
CA ILE A 221 14.42 -4.22 -4.31
C ILE A 221 13.98 -2.75 -4.47
N GLY A 222 14.21 -2.18 -5.65
CA GLY A 222 13.70 -0.86 -6.04
C GLY A 222 14.48 0.34 -5.50
N LEU A 223 15.61 0.12 -4.83
CA LEU A 223 16.49 1.19 -4.37
C LEU A 223 17.15 1.91 -5.56
N LYS A 224 17.28 3.23 -5.43
CA LYS A 224 18.14 4.07 -6.29
C LYS A 224 19.48 4.40 -5.62
N VAL A 225 19.73 3.80 -4.46
CA VAL A 225 20.92 3.95 -3.62
C VAL A 225 21.55 2.58 -3.37
N SER A 226 22.65 2.53 -2.64
CA SER A 226 23.32 1.28 -2.28
C SER A 226 22.36 0.27 -1.62
N PRO A 227 22.33 -0.99 -2.07
CA PRO A 227 21.55 -2.04 -1.43
C PRO A 227 22.06 -2.32 -0.01
N PRO A 228 21.25 -2.96 0.85
CA PRO A 228 21.69 -3.35 2.19
C PRO A 228 22.96 -4.21 2.13
N LEU A 229 23.85 -4.06 3.11
CA LEU A 229 25.06 -4.87 3.20
C LEU A 229 24.72 -6.31 3.59
N LEU A 230 25.28 -7.29 2.87
CA LEU A 230 25.36 -8.66 3.35
C LEU A 230 26.43 -8.71 4.45
N ALA A 231 25.99 -8.74 5.70
CA ALA A 231 26.89 -8.65 6.85
C ALA A 231 27.79 -9.88 7.01
N SER A 232 27.31 -11.07 6.62
CA SER A 232 28.04 -12.31 6.83
C SER A 232 27.62 -13.39 5.83
N VAL A 233 28.59 -14.17 5.36
CA VAL A 233 28.36 -15.47 4.73
C VAL A 233 28.57 -16.63 5.70
N GLU A 234 29.17 -16.39 6.87
CA GLU A 234 29.24 -17.37 7.96
C GLU A 234 27.88 -17.62 8.59
N ASP A 235 27.02 -16.61 8.64
CA ASP A 235 25.67 -16.72 9.19
C ASP A 235 24.62 -16.03 8.33
N PHE A 236 23.90 -16.85 7.57
CA PHE A 236 22.80 -16.42 6.73
C PHE A 236 21.48 -16.19 7.49
N THR A 237 21.40 -16.47 8.81
CA THR A 237 20.14 -16.26 9.56
C THR A 237 19.72 -14.79 9.60
N ASN A 238 20.71 -13.90 9.63
CA ASN A 238 20.51 -12.45 9.69
C ASN A 238 20.28 -11.82 8.31
N ALA A 239 20.49 -12.58 7.23
CA ALA A 239 20.23 -12.13 5.87
C ALA A 239 18.83 -12.57 5.41
N GLY A 240 18.05 -11.60 4.95
CA GLY A 240 16.86 -11.88 4.15
C GLY A 240 17.23 -12.51 2.79
N ILE A 241 16.22 -13.05 2.10
CA ILE A 241 16.37 -13.38 0.68
C ILE A 241 16.28 -12.06 -0.08
N GLY A 242 17.23 -11.79 -0.97
CA GLY A 242 17.28 -10.50 -1.65
C GLY A 242 18.60 -10.16 -2.33
N PHE A 243 18.74 -8.88 -2.64
CA PHE A 243 19.91 -8.27 -3.26
C PHE A 243 20.66 -7.41 -2.24
N TYR A 244 21.96 -7.60 -2.17
CA TYR A 244 22.81 -7.02 -1.16
C TYR A 244 24.08 -6.44 -1.78
N LEU A 245 24.67 -5.45 -1.14
CA LEU A 245 26.07 -5.10 -1.33
C LEU A 245 26.92 -6.15 -0.60
N ALA A 246 28.08 -6.53 -1.15
CA ALA A 246 29.04 -7.36 -0.43
C ALA A 246 30.48 -6.95 -0.77
N SER A 247 31.37 -7.04 0.22
CA SER A 247 32.81 -6.82 0.01
C SER A 247 33.66 -7.70 0.91
N ASP A 248 34.91 -7.97 0.52
CA ASP A 248 35.82 -8.80 1.31
C ASP A 248 36.21 -8.16 2.66
N SER A 249 36.07 -6.84 2.77
CA SER A 249 36.35 -6.07 3.98
C SER A 249 35.14 -5.92 4.92
N ALA A 250 33.90 -5.99 4.39
CA ALA A 250 32.68 -5.71 5.15
C ALA A 250 31.79 -6.93 5.38
N THR A 251 31.96 -8.01 4.59
CA THR A 251 31.19 -9.25 4.73
C THR A 251 32.01 -10.30 5.46
N SER A 252 31.64 -10.62 6.69
CA SER A 252 32.33 -11.62 7.52
C SER A 252 32.34 -13.01 6.85
N GLY A 253 33.49 -13.67 6.90
CA GLY A 253 33.71 -14.99 6.31
C GLY A 253 33.88 -15.03 4.79
N LEU A 254 33.76 -13.89 4.11
CA LEU A 254 33.83 -13.86 2.64
C LEU A 254 35.26 -13.99 2.12
N LYS A 255 36.19 -13.21 2.68
CA LYS A 255 37.59 -13.13 2.24
C LYS A 255 38.29 -14.49 2.02
N PRO A 256 38.21 -15.48 2.94
CA PRO A 256 38.88 -16.77 2.75
C PRO A 256 38.26 -17.63 1.63
N LEU A 257 37.05 -17.30 1.15
CA LEU A 257 36.33 -18.08 0.14
C LEU A 257 36.51 -17.54 -1.27
N LEU A 258 37.10 -16.35 -1.43
CA LEU A 258 37.23 -15.69 -2.72
C LEU A 258 38.27 -16.40 -3.58
N ALA A 259 37.91 -16.65 -4.84
CA ALA A 259 38.82 -17.25 -5.81
C ALA A 259 40.08 -16.39 -6.05
N THR A 260 39.95 -15.07 -6.08
CA THR A 260 41.08 -14.14 -6.25
C THR A 260 40.87 -12.85 -5.48
N GLY A 261 41.92 -12.40 -4.78
CA GLY A 261 42.08 -11.01 -4.35
C GLY A 261 40.92 -10.42 -3.54
N SER A 262 40.67 -9.12 -3.78
CA SER A 262 39.58 -8.35 -3.16
C SER A 262 38.28 -8.47 -3.95
N PHE A 263 37.17 -8.38 -3.22
CA PHE A 263 35.83 -8.41 -3.79
C PHE A 263 35.07 -7.17 -3.36
N HIS A 264 34.51 -6.46 -4.33
CA HIS A 264 33.58 -5.36 -4.14
C HIS A 264 32.49 -5.49 -5.20
N GLY A 265 31.28 -5.76 -4.76
CA GLY A 265 30.21 -6.06 -5.68
C GLY A 265 28.86 -6.21 -5.00
N SER A 266 27.98 -6.91 -5.71
CA SER A 266 26.66 -7.23 -5.24
C SER A 266 26.55 -8.73 -4.96
N ALA A 267 25.67 -9.11 -4.05
CA ALA A 267 25.34 -10.48 -3.76
C ALA A 267 23.83 -10.70 -3.89
N THR A 268 23.44 -11.82 -4.52
CA THR A 268 22.05 -12.29 -4.46
C THR A 268 21.97 -13.45 -3.48
N VAL A 269 21.20 -13.27 -2.41
CA VAL A 269 21.03 -14.28 -1.36
C VAL A 269 19.72 -15.01 -1.56
N THR A 270 19.81 -16.33 -1.57
CA THR A 270 18.72 -17.27 -1.76
C THR A 270 18.82 -18.37 -0.71
N ARG A 271 17.71 -19.06 -0.41
CA ARG A 271 17.69 -20.14 0.59
C ARG A 271 16.56 -21.15 0.33
N TYR A 272 16.81 -22.41 0.66
CA TYR A 272 15.78 -23.45 0.60
C TYR A 272 14.95 -23.52 1.89
N ASN A 273 15.59 -23.38 3.06
CA ASN A 273 14.93 -23.42 4.35
C ASN A 273 15.40 -22.30 5.30
N ALA A 274 14.62 -22.07 6.35
CA ALA A 274 14.95 -21.08 7.39
C ALA A 274 16.21 -21.49 8.16
N GLY A 275 16.92 -20.48 8.68
CA GLY A 275 18.15 -20.68 9.45
C GLY A 275 19.42 -20.64 8.60
N ASN A 276 20.55 -21.06 9.20
CA ASN A 276 21.87 -21.01 8.57
C ASN A 276 22.16 -22.31 7.80
N SER A 277 21.24 -22.74 6.95
CA SER A 277 21.34 -24.01 6.22
C SER A 277 20.71 -23.89 4.84
N ASN A 278 21.27 -24.59 3.87
CA ASN A 278 20.88 -24.59 2.46
C ASN A 278 20.70 -23.16 1.95
N CYS A 279 21.70 -22.33 2.23
CA CYS A 279 21.77 -20.91 1.89
C CYS A 279 22.87 -20.70 0.87
N HIS A 280 22.67 -19.74 -0.03
CA HIS A 280 23.69 -19.39 -1.01
C HIS A 280 23.66 -17.90 -1.35
N ALA A 281 24.84 -17.33 -1.52
CA ALA A 281 25.08 -16.01 -2.06
C ALA A 281 25.76 -16.14 -3.42
N LEU A 282 25.08 -15.69 -4.48
CA LEU A 282 25.70 -15.47 -5.78
C LEU A 282 26.44 -14.14 -5.73
N LEU A 283 27.77 -14.19 -5.85
CA LEU A 283 28.65 -13.03 -5.82
C LEU A 283 28.85 -12.50 -7.24
N ILE A 284 28.46 -11.25 -7.46
CA ILE A 284 28.57 -10.54 -8.72
C ILE A 284 29.52 -9.38 -8.50
N LYS A 285 30.74 -9.50 -9.01
CA LYS A 285 31.75 -8.44 -8.86
C LYS A 285 31.41 -7.27 -9.78
N ASN A 286 31.55 -6.04 -9.28
CA ASN A 286 31.21 -4.85 -10.08
C ASN A 286 32.30 -4.47 -11.11
N TYR A 287 33.58 -4.79 -10.84
CA TYR A 287 34.70 -4.38 -11.69
C TYR A 287 35.85 -5.39 -11.73
N GLY A 288 36.56 -5.42 -12.86
CA GLY A 288 37.91 -5.99 -13.00
C GLY A 288 38.04 -7.47 -12.66
N SER A 289 37.06 -8.31 -13.01
CA SER A 289 37.30 -9.76 -12.96
C SER A 289 36.38 -10.56 -13.87
N ASP A 290 36.93 -11.67 -14.34
CA ASP A 290 36.29 -12.60 -15.27
C ASP A 290 35.81 -13.86 -14.55
N TRP A 291 35.40 -13.74 -13.29
CA TRP A 291 34.78 -14.83 -12.55
C TRP A 291 33.49 -14.41 -11.88
N LEU A 292 32.59 -15.39 -11.79
CA LEU A 292 31.38 -15.37 -11.00
C LEU A 292 31.49 -16.52 -9.99
N GLN A 293 31.03 -16.32 -8.76
CA GLN A 293 31.17 -17.32 -7.70
C GLN A 293 29.88 -17.43 -6.89
N ILE A 294 29.55 -18.65 -6.48
CA ILE A 294 28.53 -18.92 -5.49
C ILE A 294 29.23 -19.32 -4.21
N VAL A 295 28.94 -18.62 -3.12
CA VAL A 295 29.26 -19.09 -1.77
C VAL A 295 28.02 -19.77 -1.22
N ARG A 296 28.12 -21.02 -0.82
CA ARG A 296 26.98 -21.78 -0.31
C ARG A 296 27.30 -22.49 0.99
N ARG A 297 26.27 -22.67 1.81
CA ARG A 297 26.25 -23.55 2.97
C ARG A 297 25.24 -24.64 2.73
N GLY A 298 25.68 -25.89 2.89
CA GLY A 298 24.81 -27.07 2.92
C GLY A 298 24.01 -27.15 4.21
N GLY A 299 24.07 -28.30 4.90
CA GLY A 299 23.35 -28.50 6.15
C GLY A 299 23.80 -27.58 7.29
N ALA A 300 23.04 -27.60 8.39
CA ALA A 300 23.41 -26.91 9.62
C ALA A 300 24.77 -27.43 10.10
N GLY A 301 25.74 -26.54 10.26
CA GLY A 301 27.11 -26.88 10.67
C GLY A 301 28.04 -27.34 9.54
N SER A 302 27.58 -27.45 8.29
CA SER A 302 28.48 -27.66 7.14
C SER A 302 29.38 -26.45 6.93
N GLU A 303 30.63 -26.68 6.52
CA GLU A 303 31.54 -25.61 6.12
C GLU A 303 30.99 -24.84 4.90
N LEU A 304 31.47 -23.61 4.74
CA LEU A 304 31.16 -22.83 3.57
C LEU A 304 31.93 -23.36 2.37
N GLU A 305 31.23 -23.44 1.25
CA GLU A 305 31.78 -23.89 0.00
C GLU A 305 31.87 -22.73 -0.98
N SER A 306 33.01 -22.63 -1.64
CA SER A 306 33.24 -21.75 -2.78
C SER A 306 33.02 -22.53 -4.07
N CYS A 307 32.04 -22.11 -4.87
CA CYS A 307 31.73 -22.71 -6.16
C CYS A 307 31.97 -21.66 -7.25
N LEU A 308 33.09 -21.77 -7.97
CA LEU A 308 33.34 -20.96 -9.15
C LEU A 308 32.41 -21.34 -10.29
N VAL A 309 31.89 -20.33 -11.00
CA VAL A 309 31.02 -20.52 -12.16
C VAL A 309 31.85 -20.40 -13.43
N TRP A 310 31.76 -21.43 -14.27
CA TRP A 310 32.37 -21.45 -15.59
C TRP A 310 31.52 -20.67 -16.60
N HIS A 311 32.15 -19.75 -17.32
CA HIS A 311 31.54 -18.95 -18.37
C HIS A 311 32.56 -18.64 -19.48
N SER A 312 32.10 -17.98 -20.55
CA SER A 312 32.89 -17.77 -21.78
C SER A 312 34.16 -16.93 -21.62
N LYS A 313 34.39 -16.30 -20.46
CA LYS A 313 35.62 -15.54 -20.21
C LYS A 313 36.67 -16.33 -19.42
N ASN A 314 36.27 -17.34 -18.66
CA ASN A 314 37.20 -18.20 -17.91
C ASN A 314 37.26 -19.62 -18.48
N THR A 315 36.58 -19.88 -19.61
CA THR A 315 36.65 -21.12 -20.38
C THR A 315 36.71 -20.87 -21.89
N THR A 316 37.37 -21.76 -22.62
CA THR A 316 37.40 -21.83 -24.08
C THR A 316 37.05 -23.23 -24.56
N LYS A 317 36.59 -23.35 -25.81
CA LYS A 317 36.34 -24.65 -26.46
C LYS A 317 37.58 -25.06 -27.25
N ASP A 318 38.02 -26.31 -27.07
CA ASP A 318 39.11 -26.87 -27.86
C ASP A 318 38.67 -27.29 -29.28
N ALA A 319 39.63 -27.71 -30.11
CA ALA A 319 39.45 -28.18 -31.49
C ALA A 319 38.45 -29.34 -31.62
N ASN A 320 38.22 -30.07 -30.53
CA ASN A 320 37.30 -31.20 -30.47
C ASN A 320 35.95 -30.81 -29.81
N GLY A 321 35.76 -29.54 -29.45
CA GLY A 321 34.52 -29.01 -28.87
C GLY A 321 34.41 -29.14 -27.34
N ASN A 322 35.44 -29.59 -26.64
CA ASN A 322 35.41 -29.71 -25.18
C ASN A 322 35.66 -28.35 -24.50
N LEU A 323 34.94 -28.09 -23.42
CA LEU A 323 35.22 -26.94 -22.56
C LEU A 323 36.48 -27.18 -21.73
N LYS A 324 37.32 -26.17 -21.69
CA LYS A 324 38.52 -26.13 -20.88
C LYS A 324 38.72 -24.72 -20.31
N ALA A 325 39.49 -24.52 -19.25
CA ALA A 325 39.85 -23.18 -18.76
C ALA A 325 40.39 -22.19 -19.84
N ALA A 326 40.24 -20.89 -19.61
CA ALA A 326 40.77 -19.89 -20.53
C ALA A 326 42.30 -19.81 -20.43
N SER A 327 42.96 -19.56 -21.57
CA SER A 327 44.38 -19.19 -21.65
C SER A 327 44.60 -18.42 -22.95
N PRO A 328 45.76 -17.76 -23.15
CA PRO A 328 46.14 -17.30 -24.48
C PRO A 328 46.22 -18.54 -25.38
N ILE A 329 45.40 -18.55 -26.42
CA ILE A 329 45.22 -19.71 -27.28
C ILE A 329 45.20 -19.24 -28.72
N ILE A 330 46.01 -19.91 -29.54
CA ILE A 330 46.11 -19.67 -30.96
C ILE A 330 45.57 -20.92 -31.64
N LYS A 331 44.57 -20.72 -32.50
CA LYS A 331 44.10 -21.77 -33.40
C LYS A 331 44.95 -21.71 -34.65
N VAL A 332 45.75 -22.73 -34.90
CA VAL A 332 46.61 -22.81 -36.07
C VAL A 332 45.94 -23.64 -37.15
N PHE A 333 45.64 -23.01 -38.28
CA PHE A 333 45.16 -23.66 -39.50
C PHE A 333 46.32 -23.78 -40.50
N ALA A 334 46.08 -24.47 -41.62
CA ALA A 334 47.11 -24.70 -42.64
C ALA A 334 47.59 -23.41 -43.34
N ASP A 335 46.78 -22.36 -43.33
CA ASP A 335 46.97 -21.11 -44.07
C ASP A 335 46.87 -19.83 -43.20
N HIS A 336 46.14 -19.87 -42.08
CA HIS A 336 45.93 -18.74 -41.18
C HIS A 336 45.95 -19.14 -39.69
N ILE A 337 45.84 -18.15 -38.81
CA ILE A 337 45.63 -18.32 -37.38
C ILE A 337 44.42 -17.53 -36.93
N ASP A 338 43.67 -18.08 -35.97
CA ASP A 338 42.71 -17.31 -35.18
C ASP A 338 43.27 -17.07 -33.77
N LEU A 339 43.22 -15.82 -33.34
CA LEU A 339 43.69 -15.36 -32.04
C LEU A 339 42.49 -15.10 -31.14
N ASN A 340 42.61 -15.44 -29.85
CA ASN A 340 41.75 -14.87 -28.83
C ASN A 340 42.26 -13.51 -28.34
N ASP A 341 41.45 -12.80 -27.55
CA ASP A 341 41.80 -11.48 -27.02
C ASP A 341 43.18 -11.48 -26.33
N GLU A 342 43.51 -12.55 -25.59
CA GLU A 342 44.79 -12.67 -24.86
C GLU A 342 46.02 -12.94 -25.75
N SER A 343 45.85 -13.53 -26.94
CA SER A 343 46.92 -13.83 -27.90
C SER A 343 47.04 -12.82 -29.04
N GLU A 344 46.33 -11.70 -28.94
CA GLU A 344 46.36 -10.61 -29.93
C GLU A 344 47.81 -10.14 -30.20
N GLY A 345 48.17 -10.09 -31.49
CA GLY A 345 49.49 -9.64 -31.94
C GLY A 345 50.44 -10.76 -32.40
N VAL A 346 50.11 -12.04 -32.14
CA VAL A 346 50.88 -13.17 -32.66
C VAL A 346 50.74 -13.27 -34.18
N LYS A 347 51.80 -13.67 -34.87
CA LYS A 347 51.82 -13.82 -36.35
C LYS A 347 52.24 -15.22 -36.75
N LEU A 348 51.62 -15.73 -37.81
CA LEU A 348 51.98 -16.99 -38.46
C LEU A 348 53.00 -16.76 -39.57
N GLU A 349 54.07 -17.55 -39.58
CA GLU A 349 55.00 -17.71 -40.70
C GLU A 349 55.05 -19.19 -41.10
N LYS A 350 54.52 -19.54 -42.28
CA LYS A 350 54.56 -20.91 -42.78
C LYS A 350 55.95 -21.20 -43.37
N LEU A 351 56.69 -22.13 -42.77
CA LEU A 351 58.05 -22.50 -43.18
C LEU A 351 58.06 -23.56 -44.29
N GLY A 352 56.98 -24.34 -44.41
CA GLY A 352 56.80 -25.38 -45.41
C GLY A 352 55.55 -26.21 -45.14
N THR A 353 55.35 -27.29 -45.91
CA THR A 353 54.27 -28.26 -45.65
C THR A 353 54.42 -28.84 -44.25
N GLY A 354 53.37 -28.69 -43.46
CA GLY A 354 53.30 -29.18 -42.09
C GLY A 354 54.25 -28.48 -41.11
N ARG A 355 54.85 -27.33 -41.44
CA ARG A 355 55.76 -26.59 -40.55
C ARG A 355 55.34 -25.13 -40.39
N TYR A 356 54.96 -24.75 -39.18
CA TYR A 356 54.37 -23.45 -38.86
C TYR A 356 55.16 -22.75 -37.76
N LYS A 357 55.59 -21.51 -37.97
CA LYS A 357 56.25 -20.69 -36.96
C LYS A 357 55.29 -19.63 -36.41
N LEU A 358 55.11 -19.61 -35.10
CA LEU A 358 54.34 -18.60 -34.37
C LEU A 358 55.30 -17.56 -33.78
N LYS A 359 55.13 -16.29 -34.16
CA LYS A 359 55.96 -15.17 -33.73
C LYS A 359 55.28 -14.29 -32.70
N GLY A 360 56.02 -13.88 -31.67
CA GLY A 360 55.53 -12.94 -30.64
C GLY A 360 54.98 -13.62 -29.39
N THR A 361 55.46 -14.84 -29.10
CA THR A 361 55.15 -15.62 -27.90
C THR A 361 56.38 -15.73 -27.00
N LEU A 362 56.20 -16.15 -25.74
CA LEU A 362 57.27 -16.50 -24.81
C LEU A 362 57.38 -18.03 -24.60
N GLY A 363 56.99 -18.80 -25.60
CA GLY A 363 56.89 -20.26 -25.54
C GLY A 363 55.52 -20.76 -25.13
N MET A 364 55.45 -22.07 -24.81
CA MET A 364 54.21 -22.74 -24.41
C MET A 364 53.71 -22.24 -23.06
N ASN A 365 52.39 -22.32 -22.84
CA ASN A 365 51.80 -22.02 -21.55
C ASN A 365 52.31 -23.03 -20.49
N SER A 366 52.74 -22.52 -19.33
CA SER A 366 53.33 -23.30 -18.24
C SER A 366 52.32 -23.98 -17.32
N ASP A 367 51.02 -23.70 -17.47
CA ASP A 367 49.98 -24.32 -16.65
C ASP A 367 49.77 -25.79 -17.06
N ALA A 368 50.05 -26.69 -16.11
CA ALA A 368 49.98 -28.13 -16.28
C ALA A 368 48.57 -28.66 -16.59
N SER A 369 47.52 -27.86 -16.36
CA SER A 369 46.12 -28.18 -16.67
C SER A 369 45.87 -28.41 -18.17
N TRP A 370 46.86 -28.12 -19.02
CA TRP A 370 46.70 -27.97 -20.45
C TRP A 370 47.30 -29.04 -21.35
N GLY A 371 48.14 -29.90 -20.80
CA GLY A 371 48.84 -30.94 -21.56
C GLY A 371 49.98 -31.59 -20.79
N GLY A 372 50.02 -31.42 -19.46
CA GLY A 372 51.13 -31.88 -18.63
C GLY A 372 52.36 -30.98 -18.71
N ILE A 373 53.53 -31.52 -18.35
CA ILE A 373 54.77 -30.74 -18.15
C ILE A 373 55.33 -30.09 -19.41
N HIS A 374 54.86 -30.53 -20.58
CA HIS A 374 55.37 -30.11 -21.88
C HIS A 374 54.53 -28.96 -22.50
N GLY A 375 53.41 -28.57 -21.89
CA GLY A 375 52.57 -27.48 -22.38
C GLY A 375 51.34 -27.95 -23.15
N GLY A 376 50.43 -27.00 -23.43
CA GLY A 376 49.10 -27.29 -23.97
C GLY A 376 49.02 -27.25 -25.48
N LEU A 377 49.10 -28.41 -26.13
CA LEU A 377 48.84 -28.59 -27.55
C LEU A 377 47.71 -29.60 -27.75
N VAL A 378 46.67 -29.22 -28.48
CA VAL A 378 45.53 -30.10 -28.79
C VAL A 378 45.48 -30.33 -30.29
N VAL A 379 45.66 -31.59 -30.69
CA VAL A 379 45.50 -32.03 -32.08
C VAL A 379 44.04 -32.34 -32.42
N PRO A 380 43.62 -32.08 -33.66
CA PRO A 380 42.26 -32.36 -34.11
C PRO A 380 42.04 -33.88 -34.28
N ASN A 381 40.87 -34.34 -33.85
CA ASN A 381 40.42 -35.72 -34.04
C ASN A 381 39.43 -35.83 -35.20
N GLY A 382 39.49 -36.97 -35.89
CA GLY A 382 38.47 -37.34 -36.87
C GLY A 382 37.16 -37.77 -36.20
N ILE A 383 36.12 -38.01 -37.01
CA ILE A 383 34.78 -38.44 -36.55
C ILE A 383 34.79 -39.72 -35.68
N ASN A 384 35.82 -40.55 -35.82
CA ASN A 384 36.03 -41.78 -35.06
C ASN A 384 36.86 -41.55 -33.77
N ASN A 385 37.06 -40.30 -33.37
CA ASN A 385 37.89 -39.89 -32.23
C ASN A 385 39.37 -40.32 -32.33
N LEU A 386 39.86 -40.60 -33.55
CA LEU A 386 41.27 -40.86 -33.80
C LEU A 386 41.98 -39.57 -34.20
N PRO A 387 43.16 -39.25 -33.64
CA PRO A 387 43.92 -38.06 -34.01
C PRO A 387 44.31 -38.08 -35.48
N LEU A 388 44.09 -36.96 -36.16
CA LEU A 388 44.29 -36.85 -37.60
C LEU A 388 45.77 -36.79 -37.99
N ILE A 389 46.57 -36.15 -37.14
CA ILE A 389 47.99 -35.84 -37.36
C ILE A 389 48.78 -36.10 -36.07
N TRP A 390 50.09 -36.30 -36.23
CA TRP A 390 51.07 -36.09 -35.18
C TRP A 390 51.44 -34.61 -35.16
N ALA A 391 51.57 -34.03 -33.98
CA ALA A 391 52.08 -32.68 -33.83
C ALA A 391 53.18 -32.67 -32.78
N ASP A 392 54.27 -32.01 -33.11
CA ASP A 392 55.39 -31.73 -32.23
C ASP A 392 55.68 -30.24 -32.23
N PHE A 393 56.36 -29.73 -31.21
CA PHE A 393 56.71 -28.33 -31.14
C PHE A 393 58.11 -28.12 -30.57
N ASP A 394 58.79 -27.11 -31.10
CA ASP A 394 60.07 -26.63 -30.59
C ASP A 394 59.94 -25.16 -30.20
N VAL A 395 60.33 -24.83 -28.98
CA VAL A 395 60.40 -23.44 -28.50
C VAL A 395 61.79 -22.89 -28.78
N LEU A 396 61.86 -21.84 -29.59
CA LEU A 396 63.11 -21.18 -29.94
C LEU A 396 63.60 -20.28 -28.78
N PRO A 397 64.91 -19.92 -28.74
CA PRO A 397 65.46 -19.08 -27.67
C PRO A 397 64.83 -17.68 -27.55
N ASP A 398 64.20 -17.19 -28.61
CA ASP A 398 63.45 -15.93 -28.67
C ASP A 398 62.01 -16.06 -28.14
N GLY A 399 61.56 -17.29 -27.81
CA GLY A 399 60.20 -17.58 -27.34
C GLY A 399 59.20 -17.88 -28.46
N ASP A 400 59.61 -17.77 -29.73
CA ASP A 400 58.80 -18.19 -30.86
C ASP A 400 58.63 -19.72 -30.85
N ILE A 401 57.50 -20.21 -31.35
CA ILE A 401 57.18 -21.63 -31.35
C ILE A 401 57.16 -22.13 -32.79
N ILE A 402 57.90 -23.21 -33.07
CA ILE A 402 57.77 -23.96 -34.33
C ILE A 402 56.88 -25.17 -34.05
N ILE A 403 55.85 -25.35 -34.87
CA ILE A 403 54.95 -26.49 -34.82
C ILE A 403 55.20 -27.33 -36.06
N GLU A 404 55.47 -28.61 -35.85
CA GLU A 404 55.65 -29.59 -36.90
C GLU A 404 54.49 -30.58 -36.87
N THR A 405 53.86 -30.78 -38.02
CA THR A 405 52.71 -31.66 -38.20
C THR A 405 53.03 -32.73 -39.22
N ARG A 406 52.70 -33.97 -38.88
CA ARG A 406 53.00 -35.15 -39.67
C ARG A 406 51.76 -36.02 -39.79
N TYR A 407 51.61 -36.72 -40.91
CA TYR A 407 50.49 -37.63 -41.12
C TYR A 407 50.50 -38.72 -40.06
N ARG A 408 49.33 -38.98 -39.46
CA ARG A 408 49.14 -40.09 -38.54
C ARG A 408 48.25 -41.14 -39.18
N LYS A 409 48.90 -42.20 -39.67
CA LYS A 409 48.22 -43.33 -40.30
C LYS A 409 47.57 -44.20 -39.23
N HIS A 410 46.36 -44.66 -39.51
CA HIS A 410 45.63 -45.58 -38.63
C HIS A 410 45.18 -46.80 -39.40
N THR A 411 45.29 -47.98 -38.79
CA THR A 411 44.71 -49.20 -39.35
C THR A 411 43.19 -49.13 -39.27
N LEU A 412 42.54 -48.87 -40.41
CA LEU A 412 41.09 -48.72 -40.53
C LEU A 412 40.51 -49.78 -41.47
N HIS A 413 39.20 -49.96 -41.41
CA HIS A 413 38.49 -50.74 -42.42
C HIS A 413 38.60 -50.02 -43.79
N PRO A 414 38.81 -50.73 -44.92
CA PRO A 414 39.11 -50.09 -46.23
C PRO A 414 38.10 -49.03 -46.66
N ARG A 415 36.82 -49.21 -46.32
CA ARG A 415 35.76 -48.22 -46.60
C ARG A 415 35.91 -46.92 -45.80
N LEU A 416 36.31 -47.01 -44.53
CA LEU A 416 36.52 -45.84 -43.66
C LEU A 416 37.81 -45.10 -44.03
N GLU A 417 38.84 -45.84 -44.42
CA GLU A 417 40.09 -45.31 -44.96
C GLU A 417 39.84 -44.51 -46.24
N ALA A 418 39.15 -45.09 -47.23
CA ALA A 418 38.80 -44.38 -48.46
C ALA A 418 37.96 -43.11 -48.20
N GLN A 419 37.00 -43.19 -47.27
CA GLN A 419 36.21 -42.01 -46.87
C GLN A 419 37.07 -40.94 -46.19
N ARG A 420 38.03 -41.34 -45.35
CA ARG A 420 38.97 -40.42 -44.69
C ARG A 420 39.86 -39.70 -45.71
N LEU A 421 40.45 -40.43 -46.65
CA LEU A 421 41.30 -39.86 -47.70
C LEU A 421 40.53 -38.97 -48.69
N MET A 422 39.25 -39.28 -48.95
CA MET A 422 38.37 -38.37 -49.71
C MET A 422 38.03 -37.09 -48.95
N THR A 423 37.87 -37.19 -47.63
CA THR A 423 37.50 -36.04 -46.79
C THR A 423 38.70 -35.11 -46.57
N TYR A 424 39.90 -35.67 -46.47
CA TYR A 424 41.15 -34.96 -46.19
C TYR A 424 42.18 -35.24 -47.29
N PRO A 425 42.15 -34.47 -48.40
CA PRO A 425 43.09 -34.63 -49.51
C PRO A 425 44.55 -34.42 -49.11
N GLU A 426 44.80 -33.74 -47.99
CA GLU A 426 46.14 -33.46 -47.46
C GLU A 426 46.91 -34.74 -47.09
N PHE A 427 46.20 -35.83 -46.80
CA PHE A 427 46.78 -37.14 -46.51
C PHE A 427 47.28 -37.88 -47.76
N LEU A 428 47.04 -37.31 -48.95
CA LEU A 428 47.56 -37.82 -50.21
C LEU A 428 48.84 -37.07 -50.60
N ASP A 429 49.77 -37.78 -51.22
CA ASP A 429 50.94 -37.20 -51.85
C ASP A 429 50.60 -36.57 -53.22
N GLU A 430 51.61 -36.04 -53.90
CA GLU A 430 51.47 -35.42 -55.23
C GLU A 430 50.97 -36.40 -56.33
N ASN A 431 51.01 -37.71 -56.07
CA ASN A 431 50.58 -38.76 -56.98
C ASN A 431 49.19 -39.34 -56.63
N ASN A 432 48.46 -38.74 -55.67
CA ASN A 432 47.21 -39.26 -55.10
C ASN A 432 47.35 -40.61 -54.40
N ILE A 433 48.53 -40.92 -53.88
CA ILE A 433 48.79 -42.09 -53.04
C ILE A 433 48.75 -41.62 -51.58
N GLU A 434 48.19 -42.44 -50.69
CA GLU A 434 48.23 -42.14 -49.25
C GLU A 434 49.68 -41.99 -48.78
N ARG A 435 49.97 -40.91 -48.04
CA ARG A 435 51.28 -40.67 -47.43
C ARG A 435 51.68 -41.77 -46.46
N GLU A 436 52.97 -41.94 -46.24
CA GLU A 436 53.46 -42.84 -45.21
C GLU A 436 53.24 -42.24 -43.82
N ASP A 437 53.15 -43.10 -42.80
CA ASP A 437 53.05 -42.62 -41.42
C ASP A 437 54.27 -41.74 -41.10
N TYR A 438 54.03 -40.63 -40.41
CA TYR A 438 55.05 -39.67 -40.00
C TYR A 438 55.63 -38.78 -41.12
N ASP A 439 55.11 -38.83 -42.35
CA ASP A 439 55.43 -37.86 -43.40
C ASP A 439 54.89 -36.46 -43.07
N TYR A 440 55.60 -35.40 -43.47
CA TYR A 440 55.09 -34.03 -43.30
C TYR A 440 53.76 -33.83 -44.02
N CYS A 441 52.78 -33.31 -43.29
CA CYS A 441 51.42 -33.11 -43.77
C CYS A 441 50.87 -31.82 -43.19
N ASP A 442 50.22 -31.00 -44.01
CA ASP A 442 49.53 -29.81 -43.52
C ASP A 442 48.32 -30.20 -42.65
N ILE A 443 47.88 -29.27 -41.80
CA ILE A 443 46.68 -29.42 -40.98
C ILE A 443 45.47 -29.61 -41.91
N PRO A 444 44.64 -30.66 -41.73
CA PRO A 444 43.52 -30.90 -42.65
C PRO A 444 42.51 -29.75 -42.68
N ASN A 445 41.94 -29.48 -43.85
CA ASN A 445 40.98 -28.39 -44.01
C ASN A 445 39.76 -28.54 -43.06
N GLY A 446 39.32 -27.42 -42.48
CA GLY A 446 38.26 -27.39 -41.48
C GLY A 446 38.69 -27.79 -40.06
N HIS A 447 39.96 -28.13 -39.86
CA HIS A 447 40.54 -28.43 -38.55
C HIS A 447 41.66 -27.44 -38.20
N TRP A 448 41.95 -27.34 -36.91
CA TRP A 448 43.06 -26.54 -36.39
C TRP A 448 43.75 -27.28 -35.25
N ILE A 449 44.95 -26.83 -34.91
CA ILE A 449 45.63 -27.18 -33.67
C ILE A 449 45.42 -26.04 -32.68
N ASP A 450 44.97 -26.34 -31.47
CA ASP A 450 45.01 -25.36 -30.39
C ASP A 450 46.38 -25.35 -29.75
N VAL A 451 47.00 -24.17 -29.74
CA VAL A 451 48.31 -23.95 -29.17
C VAL A 451 48.16 -22.96 -28.03
N ARG A 452 48.41 -23.42 -26.81
CA ARG A 452 48.35 -22.56 -25.63
C ARG A 452 49.72 -21.98 -25.37
N VAL A 453 49.77 -20.66 -25.42
CA VAL A 453 51.02 -19.92 -25.40
C VAL A 453 51.13 -19.07 -24.16
N ASN A 454 52.37 -18.75 -23.79
CA ASN A 454 52.66 -17.71 -22.83
C ASN A 454 52.89 -16.40 -23.60
N MET A 455 52.21 -15.33 -23.20
CA MET A 455 52.30 -14.04 -23.87
C MET A 455 53.21 -13.09 -23.10
N PRO A 456 53.99 -12.24 -23.77
CA PRO A 456 54.84 -11.28 -23.09
C PRO A 456 54.03 -10.22 -22.34
N SER A 457 54.61 -9.65 -21.27
CA SER A 457 53.92 -8.70 -20.38
C SER A 457 53.52 -7.39 -21.07
N ASP A 458 54.18 -7.07 -22.18
CA ASP A 458 53.89 -5.94 -23.06
C ASP A 458 52.95 -6.31 -24.23
N SER A 459 52.30 -7.48 -24.20
CA SER A 459 51.28 -7.84 -25.20
C SER A 459 50.17 -6.79 -25.25
N ILE A 460 49.55 -6.65 -26.43
CA ILE A 460 48.48 -5.67 -26.67
C ILE A 460 47.35 -5.83 -25.65
N TYR A 461 47.02 -7.07 -25.30
CA TYR A 461 46.03 -7.40 -24.28
C TYR A 461 46.43 -6.91 -22.87
N ASN A 462 47.65 -7.22 -22.43
CA ASN A 462 48.12 -6.83 -21.10
C ASN A 462 48.22 -5.31 -20.95
N GLN A 463 48.57 -4.59 -22.02
CA GLN A 463 48.54 -3.12 -22.05
C GLN A 463 47.11 -2.57 -21.93
N LYS A 464 46.15 -3.11 -22.70
CA LYS A 464 44.73 -2.73 -22.61
C LYS A 464 44.15 -2.99 -21.22
N LEU A 465 44.49 -4.13 -20.61
CA LEU A 465 44.04 -4.48 -19.26
C LEU A 465 44.60 -3.53 -18.21
N ALA A 466 45.90 -3.25 -18.25
CA ALA A 466 46.55 -2.32 -17.33
C ALA A 466 46.01 -0.88 -17.45
N GLU A 467 45.71 -0.43 -18.68
CA GLU A 467 45.09 0.87 -18.92
C GLU A 467 43.66 0.92 -18.37
N ALA A 468 42.86 -0.13 -18.60
CA ALA A 468 41.50 -0.24 -18.08
C ALA A 468 41.46 -0.27 -16.54
N GLU A 469 42.35 -1.02 -15.89
CA GLU A 469 42.48 -1.04 -14.43
C GLU A 469 42.85 0.34 -13.86
N ARG A 470 43.78 1.05 -14.53
CA ARG A 470 44.17 2.40 -14.15
C ARG A 470 43.01 3.38 -14.28
N LEU A 471 42.23 3.29 -15.36
CA LEU A 471 41.08 4.15 -15.60
C LEU A 471 39.98 3.91 -14.57
N ALA A 472 39.67 2.65 -14.27
CA ALA A 472 38.68 2.26 -13.26
C ALA A 472 39.07 2.73 -11.85
N LYS A 473 40.36 2.66 -11.50
CA LYS A 473 40.84 3.18 -10.21
C LYS A 473 40.66 4.70 -10.10
N ILE A 474 40.92 5.43 -11.18
CA ILE A 474 40.72 6.88 -11.24
C ILE A 474 39.23 7.22 -11.10
N GLU A 475 38.36 6.51 -11.82
CA GLU A 475 36.90 6.72 -11.75
C GLU A 475 36.35 6.44 -10.34
N ALA A 476 36.79 5.34 -9.70
CA ALA A 476 36.40 5.03 -8.33
C ALA A 476 36.86 6.10 -7.31
N GLU A 477 38.07 6.65 -7.47
CA GLU A 477 38.55 7.76 -6.63
C GLU A 477 37.75 9.06 -6.87
N LEU A 478 37.34 9.34 -8.11
CA LEU A 478 36.55 10.52 -8.44
C LEU A 478 35.14 10.43 -7.84
N VAL A 479 34.47 9.28 -7.97
CA VAL A 479 33.14 9.06 -7.37
C VAL A 479 33.22 9.16 -5.84
N ALA A 480 34.24 8.56 -5.21
CA ALA A 480 34.42 8.67 -3.76
C ALA A 480 34.67 10.11 -3.30
N LYS A 481 35.41 10.92 -4.08
CA LYS A 481 35.62 12.34 -3.79
C LYS A 481 34.34 13.16 -3.97
N GLU A 482 33.55 12.90 -5.01
CA GLU A 482 32.27 13.59 -5.22
C GLU A 482 31.27 13.26 -4.11
N GLU A 483 31.16 12.00 -3.70
CA GLU A 483 30.29 11.61 -2.59
C GLU A 483 30.73 12.26 -1.27
N ALA A 484 32.04 12.27 -0.98
CA ALA A 484 32.58 12.92 0.21
C ALA A 484 32.28 14.43 0.22
N LYS A 485 32.41 15.09 -0.93
CA LYS A 485 32.10 16.53 -1.10
C LYS A 485 30.61 16.80 -0.89
N ARG A 486 29.72 15.96 -1.45
CA ARG A 486 28.28 16.08 -1.25
C ARG A 486 27.89 15.92 0.23
N THR A 487 28.46 14.93 0.94
CA THR A 487 28.22 14.78 2.38
C THR A 487 28.75 15.94 3.21
N ALA A 488 29.86 16.56 2.81
CA ALA A 488 30.40 17.73 3.49
C ALA A 488 29.51 18.98 3.27
N GLU A 489 29.05 19.21 2.03
CA GLU A 489 28.11 20.29 1.71
C GLU A 489 26.77 20.11 2.43
N GLU A 490 26.25 18.88 2.51
CA GLU A 490 25.03 18.58 3.29
C GLU A 490 25.23 18.82 4.79
N ALA A 491 26.40 18.49 5.35
CA ALA A 491 26.72 18.75 6.75
C ALA A 491 26.85 20.26 7.05
N GLU A 492 27.48 21.02 6.15
CA GLU A 492 27.64 22.47 6.29
C GLU A 492 26.29 23.19 6.19
N MET A 493 25.42 22.78 5.25
CA MET A 493 24.04 23.26 5.16
C MET A 493 23.24 22.98 6.44
N ALA A 494 23.37 21.78 7.02
CA ALA A 494 22.68 21.42 8.26
C ALA A 494 23.19 22.20 9.48
N GLU A 495 24.48 22.54 9.51
CA GLU A 495 25.07 23.36 10.57
C GLU A 495 24.61 24.82 10.45
N GLN A 496 24.53 25.37 9.23
CA GLN A 496 23.98 26.70 8.96
C GLN A 496 22.49 26.79 9.34
N GLU A 497 21.67 25.80 8.98
CA GLU A 497 20.26 25.73 9.40
C GLU A 497 20.12 25.65 10.94
N ALA A 498 21.02 24.93 11.62
CA ALA A 498 21.02 24.83 13.07
C ALA A 498 21.46 26.13 13.77
N GLU A 499 22.34 26.93 13.15
CA GLU A 499 22.72 28.25 13.65
C GLU A 499 21.63 29.30 13.41
N GLU A 500 20.97 29.30 12.26
CA GLU A 500 19.80 30.17 11.98
C GLU A 500 18.65 29.87 12.97
N HIS A 501 18.38 28.60 13.26
CA HIS A 501 17.37 28.23 14.26
C HIS A 501 17.71 28.68 15.70
N LYS A 502 19.00 28.88 16.02
CA LYS A 502 19.42 29.44 17.32
C LYS A 502 19.35 30.96 17.35
N GLN A 503 19.53 31.64 16.21
CA GLN A 503 19.38 33.10 16.11
C GLN A 503 17.90 33.53 16.17
N ASP A 504 16.98 32.76 15.59
CA ASP A 504 15.54 33.03 15.65
C ASP A 504 14.89 32.66 17.00
N GLY A 505 15.63 32.02 17.92
CA GLY A 505 15.18 31.64 19.27
C GLY A 505 15.36 32.71 20.35
N LEU A 506 15.83 33.92 20.00
CA LEU A 506 16.02 35.05 20.93
C LEU A 506 15.00 36.17 20.68
N GLY A 507 13.72 35.83 20.78
CA GLY A 507 12.64 36.79 20.67
C GLY A 507 11.40 36.30 21.40
N ASP A 508 11.42 36.34 22.74
CA ASP A 508 10.25 36.76 23.52
C ASP A 508 10.59 36.82 25.00
N ASN A 509 11.07 38.00 25.39
CA ASN A 509 11.05 38.43 26.77
C ASN A 509 10.50 39.86 26.80
N CYS A 510 9.18 40.03 26.59
CA CYS A 510 8.48 41.22 27.06
C CYS A 510 6.95 41.04 27.18
N ALA A 511 6.51 40.93 28.43
CA ALA A 511 5.38 41.65 29.02
C ALA A 511 3.91 41.38 28.59
N LEU A 512 3.16 40.90 29.60
CA LEU A 512 1.81 41.31 30.00
C LEU A 512 0.62 40.98 29.06
N LEU A 513 -0.10 39.88 29.36
CA LEU A 513 -1.40 39.85 30.05
C LEU A 513 -1.95 38.42 30.15
#